data_AF-A0A3P6PQ72-F1
#
_entry.id   AF-A0A3P6PQ72-F1
#
_cell.length_a   1.000
_cell.length_b   1.000
_cell.length_c   1.000
_cell.angle_alpha   90.00
_cell.angle_beta   90.00
_cell.angle_gamma   90.00
#
_symmetry.space_group_name_H-M   'P 1'
#
loop_
_entity.id
_entity.type
_entity.pdbx_description
1 polymer ?
#
loop_
_entity_poly.entity_id
_entity_poly.type
_entity_poly.pdbx_seq_one_letter_code
_entity_poly.pdbx_strand_id
1 'polypeptide(L)'
;MLVCRKHGGELKTIVYRKVTNISSILNSLSIHPVSHKVSCVRTLYRRVEIHCSEPADKKAEAQYLRKLFTVNGHLCTFIEKCRRGDKHILTPSSKNAGEEPNEENSTGQPEPTRWRAIPYIAGVSEKFARLVSEFGIGVDHRPEATIHRQLMRPKDAVPVNQKSGVIYRTDCGQANYCHPRS
;
A
#
# COMPACT_ATOMS: atom_id res chain seq x y z
N MET A 1 19.70 -3.96 -1.87
CA MET A 1 20.65 -2.88 -2.18
C MET A 1 21.99 -3.54 -2.44
N LEU A 2 22.67 -3.19 -3.52
CA LEU A 2 24.04 -3.64 -3.81
C LEU A 2 24.97 -2.47 -3.48
N VAL A 3 26.05 -2.75 -2.76
CA VAL A 3 27.08 -1.76 -2.43
C VAL A 3 28.36 -2.17 -3.16
N CYS A 4 28.89 -1.28 -3.98
CA CYS A 4 30.11 -1.47 -4.74
C CYS A 4 31.17 -0.48 -4.24
N ARG A 5 32.43 -0.90 -4.17
CA ARG A 5 33.55 0.00 -3.88
C ARG A 5 34.14 0.49 -5.19
N LYS A 6 34.26 1.81 -5.36
CA LYS A 6 34.94 2.43 -6.51
C LYS A 6 36.45 2.36 -6.33
N HIS A 7 37.17 2.60 -7.43
CA HIS A 7 38.65 2.65 -7.44
C HIS A 7 39.21 3.71 -6.46
N GLY A 8 38.49 4.81 -6.24
CA GLY A 8 38.86 5.87 -5.29
C GLY A 8 38.48 5.59 -3.82
N GLY A 9 38.00 4.39 -3.49
CA GLY A 9 37.58 4.04 -2.13
C GLY A 9 36.15 4.46 -1.75
N GLU A 10 35.50 5.31 -2.55
CA GLU A 10 34.09 5.68 -2.38
C GLU A 10 33.16 4.46 -2.51
N LEU A 11 32.07 4.49 -1.74
CA LEU A 11 30.99 3.51 -1.87
C LEU A 11 29.93 4.01 -2.86
N LYS A 12 29.49 3.11 -3.74
CA LYS A 12 28.39 3.32 -4.68
C LYS A 12 27.27 2.34 -4.34
N THR A 13 26.05 2.82 -4.28
CA THR A 13 24.89 1.99 -3.97
C THR A 13 23.92 1.96 -5.14
N ILE A 14 23.46 0.77 -5.51
CA ILE A 14 22.47 0.54 -6.58
C ILE A 14 21.38 -0.43 -6.14
N VAL A 15 20.27 -0.47 -6.88
CA VAL A 15 19.19 -1.43 -6.62
C VAL A 15 19.63 -2.83 -7.04
N TYR A 16 19.66 -3.72 -6.06
CA TYR A 16 19.91 -5.15 -6.30
C TYR A 16 18.61 -5.87 -6.63
N ARG A 17 18.63 -6.70 -7.67
CA ARG A 17 17.53 -7.61 -8.02
C ARG A 17 18.04 -9.05 -7.98
N LYS A 18 17.30 -9.92 -7.30
CA LYS A 18 17.58 -11.36 -7.31
C LYS A 18 17.32 -11.95 -8.69
N VAL A 19 17.99 -13.06 -9.01
CA VAL A 19 17.76 -13.83 -10.24
C VAL A 19 16.31 -14.32 -10.34
N THR A 20 15.67 -14.59 -9.20
CA THR A 20 14.25 -14.99 -9.10
C THR A 20 13.27 -13.81 -9.17
N ASN A 21 13.70 -12.60 -9.53
CA ASN A 21 12.79 -11.47 -9.67
C ASN A 21 11.96 -11.63 -10.96
N ILE A 22 10.65 -11.88 -10.79
CA ILE A 22 9.73 -12.15 -11.91
C ILE A 22 9.29 -10.83 -12.61
N SER A 23 9.78 -9.65 -12.20
CA SER A 23 9.31 -8.35 -12.69
C SER A 23 7.79 -8.14 -12.61
N SER A 24 7.13 -8.84 -11.68
CA SER A 24 5.70 -8.70 -11.40
C SER A 24 5.51 -7.73 -10.24
N ILE A 25 4.66 -6.72 -10.44
CA ILE A 25 4.23 -5.76 -9.41
C ILE A 25 2.70 -5.64 -9.44
N LEU A 26 2.15 -4.67 -8.70
CA LEU A 26 0.71 -4.44 -8.66
C LEU A 26 0.19 -4.07 -10.06
N ASN A 27 -0.48 -5.00 -10.73
CA ASN A 27 -1.00 -4.82 -12.09
C ASN A 27 -2.09 -3.74 -12.15
N SER A 28 -2.18 -2.96 -13.23
CA SER A 28 -3.19 -1.90 -13.35
C SER A 28 -4.64 -2.41 -13.34
N LEU A 29 -4.88 -3.63 -13.84
CA LEU A 29 -6.20 -4.25 -13.92
C LEU A 29 -6.62 -4.99 -12.64
N SER A 30 -5.72 -5.07 -11.65
CA SER A 30 -6.04 -5.72 -10.37
C SER A 30 -7.14 -4.93 -9.62
N ILE A 31 -7.97 -5.66 -8.85
CA ILE A 31 -9.06 -5.10 -8.04
C ILE A 31 -8.47 -4.53 -6.74
N HIS A 32 -7.78 -3.40 -6.87
CA HIS A 32 -7.23 -2.65 -5.74
C HIS A 32 -7.58 -1.16 -5.88
N PRO A 33 -7.74 -0.44 -4.75
CA PRO A 33 -7.95 0.99 -4.75
C PRO A 33 -6.89 1.71 -5.58
N VAL A 34 -7.29 2.79 -6.26
CA VAL A 34 -6.37 3.64 -7.03
C VAL A 34 -5.25 4.18 -6.13
N SER A 35 -5.57 4.53 -4.87
CA SER A 35 -4.59 4.97 -3.88
C SER A 35 -3.44 3.99 -3.68
N HIS A 36 -3.71 2.68 -3.65
CA HIS A 36 -2.69 1.65 -3.49
C HIS A 36 -1.78 1.56 -4.72
N LYS A 37 -2.36 1.68 -5.92
CA LYS A 37 -1.61 1.70 -7.19
C LYS A 37 -0.71 2.93 -7.27
N VAL A 38 -1.23 4.10 -6.92
CA VAL A 38 -0.47 5.37 -6.83
C VAL A 38 0.68 5.25 -5.82
N SER A 39 0.40 4.71 -4.63
CA SER A 39 1.40 4.51 -3.58
C SER A 39 2.50 3.55 -4.02
N CYS A 40 2.17 2.47 -4.72
CA CYS A 40 3.15 1.54 -5.29
C CYS A 40 4.16 2.27 -6.20
N VAL A 41 3.66 3.10 -7.14
CA VAL A 41 4.51 3.93 -8.01
C VAL A 41 5.40 4.86 -7.19
N ARG A 42 4.79 5.66 -6.31
CA ARG A 42 5.51 6.66 -5.50
C ARG A 42 6.61 6.02 -4.65
N THR A 43 6.31 4.91 -3.98
CA THR A 43 7.27 4.23 -3.12
C THR A 43 8.45 3.68 -3.91
N LEU A 44 8.22 3.08 -5.08
CA LEU A 44 9.33 2.54 -5.89
C LEU A 44 10.23 3.65 -6.43
N TYR A 45 9.66 4.75 -6.94
CA TYR A 45 10.47 5.90 -7.39
C TYR A 45 11.20 6.58 -6.23
N ARG A 46 10.56 6.75 -5.07
CA ARG A 46 11.22 7.31 -3.88
C ARG A 46 12.39 6.46 -3.40
N ARG A 47 12.30 5.13 -3.51
CA ARG A 47 13.39 4.20 -3.20
C ARG A 47 14.60 4.41 -4.12
N VAL A 48 14.39 4.74 -5.39
CA VAL A 48 15.51 5.08 -6.30
C VAL A 48 16.27 6.29 -5.78
N GLU A 49 15.54 7.33 -5.37
CA GLU A 49 16.17 8.57 -4.89
C GLU A 49 16.96 8.38 -3.60
N ILE A 50 16.48 7.51 -2.72
CA ILE A 50 17.10 7.24 -1.42
C ILE A 50 18.26 6.23 -1.52
N HIS A 51 18.14 5.20 -2.38
CA HIS A 51 19.07 4.07 -2.37
C HIS A 51 20.13 4.09 -3.48
N CYS A 52 19.95 4.87 -4.54
CA CYS A 52 20.97 5.02 -5.58
C CYS A 52 21.85 6.24 -5.30
N SER A 53 23.18 6.07 -5.26
CA SER A 53 24.09 7.19 -4.98
C SER A 53 24.30 8.10 -6.20
N GLU A 54 24.50 7.53 -7.39
CA GLU A 54 24.89 8.30 -8.57
C GLU A 54 23.70 8.69 -9.46
N PRO A 55 23.74 9.85 -10.11
CA PRO A 55 22.66 10.30 -10.99
C PRO A 55 22.48 9.37 -12.20
N ALA A 56 23.56 8.76 -12.70
CA ALA A 56 23.49 7.79 -13.80
C ALA A 56 22.68 6.54 -13.42
N ASP A 57 22.92 5.99 -12.23
CA ASP A 57 22.18 4.82 -11.74
C ASP A 57 20.73 5.16 -11.42
N LYS A 58 20.47 6.34 -10.84
CA LYS A 58 19.10 6.85 -10.63
C LYS A 58 18.33 6.89 -11.94
N LYS A 59 18.94 7.41 -13.00
CA LYS A 59 18.33 7.47 -14.34
C LYS A 59 18.09 6.08 -14.92
N ALA A 60 19.07 5.18 -14.85
CA ALA A 60 18.92 3.81 -15.33
C ALA A 60 17.81 3.05 -14.58
N GLU A 61 17.76 3.20 -13.26
CA GLU A 61 16.75 2.58 -12.41
C GLU A 61 15.34 3.15 -12.66
N ALA A 62 15.23 4.47 -12.81
CA ALA A 62 13.97 5.13 -13.15
C ALA A 62 13.43 4.67 -14.52
N GLN A 63 14.31 4.47 -15.50
CA GLN A 63 13.95 3.91 -16.80
C GLN A 63 13.50 2.45 -16.69
N TYR A 64 14.17 1.64 -15.87
CA TYR A 64 13.72 0.28 -15.56
C TYR A 64 12.32 0.29 -14.93
N LEU A 65 12.08 1.12 -13.92
CA LEU A 65 10.77 1.21 -13.26
C LEU A 65 9.68 1.62 -14.25
N ARG A 66 9.97 2.55 -15.16
CA ARG A 66 9.02 2.94 -16.21
C ARG A 66 8.62 1.74 -17.08
N LYS A 67 9.60 0.94 -17.53
CA LYS A 67 9.33 -0.29 -18.29
C LYS A 67 8.56 -1.32 -17.47
N LEU A 68 8.96 -1.52 -16.21
CA LEU A 68 8.31 -2.43 -15.27
C LEU A 68 6.82 -2.11 -15.12
N PHE A 69 6.49 -0.84 -14.84
CA PHE A 69 5.09 -0.41 -14.72
C PHE A 69 4.30 -0.55 -16.03
N THR A 70 4.91 -0.24 -17.18
CA THR A 70 4.26 -0.42 -18.49
C THR A 70 3.92 -1.89 -18.76
N VAL A 71 4.83 -2.83 -18.50
CA VAL A 71 4.58 -4.27 -18.68
C VAL A 71 3.50 -4.77 -17.71
N ASN A 72 3.37 -4.14 -16.53
CA ASN A 72 2.30 -4.40 -15.56
C ASN A 72 1.03 -3.53 -15.83
N GLY A 73 0.83 -3.11 -17.10
CA GLY A 73 -0.40 -2.51 -17.59
C GLY A 73 -0.64 -1.04 -17.24
N HIS A 74 0.32 -0.34 -16.63
CA HIS A 74 0.15 1.08 -16.27
C HIS A 74 0.44 2.01 -17.44
N LEU A 75 -0.43 3.00 -17.65
CA LEU A 75 -0.21 4.04 -18.65
C LEU A 75 0.93 4.98 -18.23
N CYS A 76 1.75 5.40 -19.19
CA CYS A 76 2.83 6.38 -18.93
C CYS A 76 2.29 7.68 -18.29
N THR A 77 1.12 8.15 -18.72
CA THR A 77 0.46 9.34 -18.16
C THR A 77 0.10 9.16 -16.69
N PHE A 78 -0.38 7.99 -16.29
CA PHE A 78 -0.67 7.65 -14.90
C PHE A 78 0.61 7.66 -14.05
N ILE A 79 1.69 7.04 -14.55
CA ILE A 79 2.98 7.00 -13.85
C ILE A 79 3.51 8.42 -13.61
N GLU A 80 3.51 9.28 -14.64
CA GLU A 80 4.01 10.66 -14.52
C GLU A 80 3.14 11.53 -13.61
N LYS A 81 1.81 11.36 -13.62
CA LYS A 81 0.94 12.02 -12.64
C LYS A 81 1.26 11.57 -11.21
N CYS A 82 1.47 10.27 -10.98
CA CYS A 82 1.82 9.74 -9.65
C CYS A 82 3.12 10.36 -9.13
N ARG A 83 4.14 10.45 -9.99
CA ARG A 83 5.45 11.04 -9.68
C ARG A 83 5.38 12.52 -9.32
N ARG A 84 4.54 13.29 -10.03
CA ARG A 84 4.33 14.72 -9.77
C ARG A 84 3.51 15.02 -8.51
N GLY A 85 2.98 14.00 -7.83
CA GLY A 85 2.15 14.21 -6.64
C GLY A 85 0.75 14.73 -6.96
N ASP A 86 0.28 14.57 -8.20
CA ASP A 86 -1.02 15.07 -8.64
C ASP A 86 -2.15 14.47 -7.77
N LYS A 87 -2.84 15.34 -7.02
CA LYS A 87 -3.93 14.95 -6.09
C LYS A 87 -5.16 14.48 -6.87
N HIS A 88 -5.33 14.96 -8.09
CA HIS A 88 -6.48 14.68 -8.95
C HIS A 88 -6.51 13.24 -9.50
N ILE A 89 -5.51 12.42 -9.18
CA ILE A 89 -5.52 10.98 -9.45
C ILE A 89 -6.34 10.22 -8.40
N LEU A 90 -6.30 10.70 -7.15
CA LEU A 90 -6.98 10.05 -6.02
C LEU A 90 -8.45 10.46 -5.95
N THR A 91 -8.77 11.62 -6.51
CA THR A 91 -10.12 12.13 -6.67
C THR A 91 -10.37 12.32 -8.17
N PRO A 92 -11.20 11.49 -8.82
CA PRO A 92 -11.79 11.89 -10.09
C PRO A 92 -12.80 13.00 -9.76
N SER A 93 -12.31 14.23 -9.60
CA SER A 93 -13.19 15.39 -9.50
C SER A 93 -13.89 15.54 -10.84
N SER A 94 -15.20 15.76 -10.76
CA SER A 94 -16.04 16.18 -11.87
C SER A 94 -15.32 17.26 -12.66
N LYS A 95 -15.27 17.11 -13.99
CA LYS A 95 -14.85 18.19 -14.88
C LYS A 95 -15.88 19.32 -14.77
N ASN A 96 -15.66 20.27 -13.88
CA ASN A 96 -16.14 21.63 -14.06
C ASN A 96 -14.91 22.53 -14.11
N ALA A 97 -14.82 23.27 -15.21
CA ALA A 97 -13.68 24.09 -15.59
C ALA A 97 -13.67 25.41 -14.81
N GLY A 98 -12.45 25.90 -14.56
CA GLY A 98 -12.18 27.28 -14.17
C GLY A 98 -12.21 27.52 -12.67
N GLU A 99 -11.02 27.57 -12.06
CA GLU A 99 -10.64 28.57 -11.04
C GLU A 99 -9.18 28.33 -10.64
N GLU A 100 -8.36 29.36 -10.86
CA GLU A 100 -6.97 29.49 -10.42
C GLU A 100 -6.85 29.49 -8.88
N PRO A 101 -5.70 29.11 -8.30
CA PRO A 101 -5.61 28.82 -6.89
C PRO A 101 -5.42 30.09 -6.05
N ASN A 102 -6.47 30.51 -5.33
CA ASN A 102 -6.26 31.32 -4.14
C ASN A 102 -5.84 30.41 -2.98
N GLU A 103 -4.61 30.63 -2.49
CA GLU A 103 -4.19 30.25 -1.14
C GLU A 103 -5.25 30.78 -0.15
N GLU A 104 -5.58 30.01 0.88
CA GLU A 104 -6.76 30.20 1.76
C GLU A 104 -8.08 29.58 1.25
N ASN A 105 -8.08 28.27 1.01
CA ASN A 105 -9.30 27.50 1.29
C ASN A 105 -8.95 26.07 1.69
N SER A 106 -9.04 25.81 3.00
CA SER A 106 -9.15 24.47 3.57
C SER A 106 -10.29 23.76 2.84
N THR A 107 -9.94 22.86 1.91
CA THR A 107 -10.92 22.06 1.19
C THR A 107 -11.73 21.27 2.21
N GLY A 108 -12.97 21.71 2.44
CA GLY A 108 -13.84 21.25 3.52
C GLY A 108 -14.28 19.80 3.36
N GLN A 109 -13.39 18.86 3.66
CA GLN A 109 -13.79 17.56 4.17
C GLN A 109 -13.53 17.57 5.69
N PRO A 110 -14.56 17.35 6.52
CA PRO A 110 -14.34 17.17 7.94
C PRO A 110 -13.37 16.00 8.14
N GLU A 111 -12.29 16.22 8.90
CA GLU A 111 -11.39 15.16 9.33
C GLU A 111 -12.23 14.04 9.97
N PRO A 112 -12.09 12.79 9.51
CA PRO A 112 -12.95 11.71 9.97
C PRO A 112 -12.74 11.48 11.47
N THR A 113 -13.80 11.64 12.24
CA THR A 113 -13.82 11.40 13.69
C THR A 113 -13.63 9.92 14.03
N ARG A 114 -13.96 9.02 13.09
CA ARG A 114 -13.88 7.57 13.30
C ARG A 114 -13.56 6.83 12.01
N TRP A 115 -12.67 5.84 12.08
CA TRP A 115 -12.28 5.01 10.94
C TRP A 115 -12.94 3.63 10.94
N ARG A 116 -13.28 3.11 9.76
CA ARG A 116 -13.80 1.76 9.54
C ARG A 116 -13.09 1.08 8.37
N ALA A 117 -12.57 -0.12 8.61
CA ALA A 117 -11.96 -0.95 7.59
C ALA A 117 -13.02 -1.81 6.90
N ILE A 118 -13.10 -1.76 5.56
CA ILE A 118 -13.99 -2.60 4.75
C ILE A 118 -13.22 -3.27 3.61
N PRO A 119 -13.73 -4.38 3.05
CA PRO A 119 -13.22 -4.92 1.79
C PRO A 119 -13.36 -3.92 0.64
N TYR A 120 -12.38 -3.92 -0.27
CA TYR A 120 -12.47 -3.10 -1.48
C TYR A 120 -13.31 -3.80 -2.55
N ILE A 121 -14.37 -3.14 -2.98
CA ILE A 121 -15.28 -3.53 -4.06
C ILE A 121 -15.29 -2.37 -5.05
N ALA A 122 -14.70 -2.57 -6.22
CA ALA A 122 -14.52 -1.53 -7.22
C ALA A 122 -15.86 -0.86 -7.58
N GLY A 123 -15.92 0.46 -7.47
CA GLY A 123 -17.08 1.30 -7.78
C GLY A 123 -18.13 1.38 -6.68
N VAL A 124 -18.16 0.45 -5.72
CA VAL A 124 -19.09 0.46 -4.58
C VAL A 124 -18.42 1.07 -3.36
N SER A 125 -17.24 0.59 -3.01
CA SER A 125 -16.53 1.01 -1.80
C SER A 125 -16.17 2.50 -1.83
N GLU A 126 -15.86 3.06 -3.01
CA GLU A 126 -15.59 4.51 -3.16
C GLU A 126 -16.85 5.36 -2.99
N LYS A 127 -17.99 4.90 -3.52
CA LYS A 127 -19.28 5.58 -3.35
C LYS A 127 -19.70 5.55 -1.89
N PHE A 128 -19.55 4.39 -1.25
CA PHE A 128 -19.80 4.21 0.17
C PHE A 128 -18.90 5.12 1.02
N ALA A 129 -17.60 5.18 0.74
CA ALA A 129 -16.66 6.05 1.46
C ALA A 129 -17.07 7.53 1.38
N ARG A 130 -17.52 8.01 0.20
CA ARG A 130 -18.05 9.37 0.06
C ARG A 130 -19.31 9.59 0.89
N LEU A 131 -20.27 8.66 0.81
CA LEU A 131 -21.53 8.75 1.57
C LEU A 131 -21.27 8.83 3.08
N VAL A 132 -20.41 7.97 3.62
CA VAL A 132 -20.18 7.93 5.07
C VAL A 132 -19.25 9.04 5.57
N SER A 133 -18.52 9.71 4.68
CA SER A 133 -17.65 10.84 5.03
C SER A 133 -18.42 12.05 5.56
N GLU A 134 -19.66 12.26 5.09
CA GLU A 134 -20.56 13.31 5.61
C GLU A 134 -20.92 13.10 7.09
N PHE A 135 -20.89 11.85 7.54
CA PHE A 135 -21.13 11.47 8.94
C PHE A 135 -19.84 11.43 9.78
N GLY A 136 -18.72 11.96 9.27
CA GLY A 136 -17.42 11.95 9.96
C GLY A 136 -16.79 10.55 10.03
N ILE A 137 -17.19 9.62 9.16
CA ILE A 137 -16.62 8.27 9.11
C ILE A 137 -15.63 8.15 7.96
N GLY A 138 -14.37 7.87 8.30
CA GLY A 138 -13.32 7.52 7.35
C GLY A 138 -13.39 6.05 6.99
N VAL A 139 -13.14 5.72 5.72
CA VAL A 139 -13.09 4.34 5.23
C VAL A 139 -11.66 3.98 4.87
N ASP A 140 -11.18 2.87 5.42
CA ASP A 140 -9.95 2.22 4.99
C ASP A 140 -10.26 0.90 4.28
N HIS A 141 -9.41 0.48 3.35
CA HIS A 141 -9.62 -0.72 2.55
C HIS A 141 -8.68 -1.83 2.98
N ARG A 142 -9.23 -2.86 3.61
CA ARG A 142 -8.48 -4.04 4.06
C ARG A 142 -8.90 -5.27 3.25
N PRO A 143 -7.96 -6.05 2.68
CA PRO A 143 -8.27 -7.33 2.08
C PRO A 143 -8.80 -8.29 3.14
N GLU A 144 -9.96 -8.90 2.89
CA GLU A 144 -10.58 -9.85 3.83
C GLU A 144 -9.95 -11.24 3.74
N ALA A 145 -9.52 -11.64 2.53
CA ALA A 145 -8.82 -12.88 2.25
C ALA A 145 -7.42 -12.58 1.72
N THR A 146 -6.41 -12.77 2.57
CA THR A 146 -5.02 -12.74 2.11
C THR A 146 -4.65 -14.10 1.52
N ILE A 147 -3.72 -14.13 0.55
CA ILE A 147 -3.17 -15.38 -0.01
C ILE A 147 -2.71 -16.31 1.11
N HIS A 148 -2.08 -15.74 2.14
CA HIS A 148 -1.71 -16.48 3.35
C HIS A 148 -2.93 -17.14 4.01
N ARG A 149 -4.03 -16.42 4.26
CA ARG A 149 -5.25 -17.01 4.86
C ARG A 149 -5.86 -18.12 4.02
N GLN A 150 -5.80 -18.02 2.68
CA GLN A 150 -6.39 -19.01 1.77
C GLN A 150 -5.50 -20.24 1.57
N LEU A 151 -4.18 -20.05 1.48
CA LEU A 151 -3.24 -21.12 1.11
C LEU A 151 -2.47 -21.69 2.31
N MET A 152 -2.17 -20.88 3.33
CA MET A 152 -1.49 -21.37 4.52
C MET A 152 -2.51 -22.01 5.45
N ARG A 153 -2.64 -23.34 5.33
CA ARG A 153 -3.12 -24.21 6.39
C ARG A 153 -1.88 -24.85 7.03
N PRO A 154 -1.47 -24.44 8.24
CA PRO A 154 -0.34 -25.05 8.92
C PRO A 154 -0.58 -26.56 9.02
N LYS A 155 0.38 -27.36 8.58
CA LYS A 155 0.29 -28.83 8.59
C LYS A 155 0.12 -29.34 10.02
N ASP A 156 0.81 -28.70 10.95
CA ASP A 156 0.72 -28.92 12.39
C ASP A 156 -0.02 -27.74 13.02
N ALA A 157 -1.34 -27.72 12.87
CA ALA A 157 -2.16 -26.72 13.54
C ALA A 157 -2.05 -26.90 15.05
N VAL A 158 -1.39 -25.96 15.73
CA VAL A 158 -1.30 -25.97 17.19
C VAL A 158 -2.71 -26.00 17.76
N PRO A 159 -3.07 -27.02 18.55
CA PRO A 159 -4.41 -27.14 19.12
C PRO A 159 -4.69 -25.93 20.00
N VAL A 160 -5.97 -25.56 20.09
CA VAL A 160 -6.38 -24.28 20.70
C VAL A 160 -5.81 -24.15 22.11
N ASN A 161 -5.69 -25.24 22.87
CA ASN A 161 -5.13 -25.36 24.24
C ASN A 161 -3.61 -25.08 24.38
N GLN A 162 -2.88 -24.96 23.27
CA GLN A 162 -1.43 -24.71 23.25
C GLN A 162 -1.08 -23.35 22.61
N LYS A 163 -2.08 -22.54 22.25
CA LYS A 163 -1.86 -21.19 21.71
C LYS A 163 -1.67 -20.19 22.85
N SER A 164 -0.70 -19.28 22.72
CA SER A 164 -0.56 -18.15 23.65
C SER A 164 -1.61 -17.06 23.34
N GLY A 165 -2.02 -16.28 24.36
CA GLY A 165 -2.94 -15.15 24.19
C GLY A 165 -4.42 -15.49 23.96
N VAL A 166 -4.84 -16.75 24.12
CA VAL A 166 -6.25 -17.17 24.14
C VAL A 166 -6.74 -17.36 25.58
N ILE A 167 -7.97 -16.94 25.84
CA ILE A 167 -8.64 -17.11 27.13
C ILE A 167 -9.31 -18.48 27.15
N TYR A 168 -8.88 -19.37 28.06
CA TYR A 168 -9.54 -20.65 28.28
C TYR A 168 -10.50 -20.55 29.44
N ARG A 169 -11.67 -21.19 29.32
CA ARG A 169 -12.52 -21.51 30.46
C ARG A 169 -12.11 -22.89 30.97
N THR A 170 -11.52 -22.93 32.15
CA THR A 170 -11.23 -24.18 32.86
C THR A 170 -12.28 -24.37 33.93
N ASP A 171 -13.10 -25.42 33.80
CA ASP A 171 -14.10 -25.77 34.80
C ASP A 171 -13.37 -26.43 35.99
N CYS A 172 -12.79 -25.62 36.87
CA CYS A 172 -12.30 -26.09 38.16
C CYS A 172 -13.50 -26.20 39.10
N GLY A 173 -13.67 -27.39 39.69
CA GLY A 173 -14.71 -27.65 40.69
C GLY A 173 -14.77 -26.52 41.72
N GLN A 174 -15.92 -25.84 41.73
CA GLN A 174 -16.37 -24.78 42.63
C GLN A 174 -15.81 -23.36 42.47
N ALA A 175 -14.94 -23.04 41.49
CA ALA A 175 -14.65 -21.62 41.18
C ALA A 175 -14.11 -21.41 39.75
N ASN A 176 -14.78 -20.52 39.01
CA ASN A 176 -14.40 -20.13 37.64
C ASN A 176 -13.35 -19.00 37.68
N TYR A 177 -12.09 -19.33 37.37
CA TYR A 177 -11.05 -18.33 37.15
C TYR A 177 -10.59 -18.32 35.69
N CYS A 178 -10.55 -17.14 35.07
CA CYS A 178 -10.04 -16.93 33.72
C CYS A 178 -8.58 -16.45 33.80
N HIS A 179 -7.62 -17.25 33.32
CA HIS A 179 -6.21 -16.84 33.23
C HIS A 179 -5.74 -16.77 31.77
N PRO A 180 -5.10 -15.66 31.35
CA PRO A 180 -4.35 -15.63 30.09
C PRO A 180 -3.00 -16.33 30.27
N ARG A 181 -2.66 -17.23 29.34
CA ARG A 181 -1.35 -17.90 29.31
C ARG A 181 -0.35 -17.02 28.56
N SER A 182 0.70 -16.59 29.26
CA SER A 182 1.85 -15.83 28.74
C SER A 182 2.68 -16.67 27.77
#